data_AF-A0A8X7WT38-F1
#
_entry.id   AF-A0A8X7WT38-F1
#
_cell.length_a   1.000
_cell.length_b   1.000
_cell.length_c   1.000
_cell.angle_alpha   90.00
_cell.angle_beta   90.00
_cell.angle_gamma   90.00
#
_symmetry.space_group_name_H-M   'P 1'
#
loop_
_entity.id
_entity.type
_entity.pdbx_description
1 polymer ?
#
loop_
_entity_poly.entity_id
_entity_poly.type
_entity_poly.pdbx_seq_one_letter_code
_entity_poly.pdbx_strand_id
1 'polypeptide(L)'
;MWREGAPFKEDDESITHHIIDKPSAGHMYLSREYVQPQWIYDCVNARIILPTEKYLVGRIPPPHLSPFVDNEAEGYVPDYAETIKRLQAAARNDVLPLPGVGKEDLEDPQNLLYAGVMSRTEEAEAARTKKKMAQLEKQYHDELKKEVTGSAVDDVAAAPVVEEGEGEESVPDAAQIAQDTADMPTLMMSRNKRKLYDAMKMGQKKKNESVERIKQRKKNLKADQ
;
A
#
# COMPACT_ATOMS: atom_id res chain seq x y z
N MET A 1 -24.52 -38.25 16.98
CA MET A 1 -24.29 -38.69 18.36
C MET A 1 -23.23 -37.76 18.95
N TRP A 2 -23.66 -36.70 19.62
CA TRP A 2 -22.77 -35.83 20.37
C TRP A 2 -22.19 -36.65 21.52
N ARG A 3 -20.87 -36.58 21.76
CA ARG A 3 -20.27 -37.29 22.90
C ARG A 3 -20.83 -36.69 24.20
N GLU A 4 -21.19 -37.55 25.15
CA GLU A 4 -21.44 -37.16 26.54
C GLU A 4 -20.21 -36.40 27.06
N GLY A 5 -20.33 -35.08 27.21
CA GLY A 5 -19.22 -34.19 27.56
C GLY A 5 -19.28 -32.80 26.92
N ALA A 6 -20.19 -32.55 25.98
CA ALA A 6 -20.46 -31.18 25.54
C ALA A 6 -21.11 -30.37 26.67
N PRO A 7 -20.65 -29.14 26.96
CA PRO A 7 -21.19 -28.31 28.03
C PRO A 7 -22.66 -27.87 27.80
N PHE A 8 -23.12 -27.92 26.54
CA PHE A 8 -24.46 -27.50 26.14
C PHE A 8 -25.17 -28.62 25.37
N LYS A 9 -26.46 -28.77 25.61
CA LYS A 9 -27.34 -29.68 24.86
C LYS A 9 -27.82 -28.98 23.58
N GLU A 10 -28.13 -29.75 22.55
CA GLU A 10 -28.63 -29.20 21.27
C GLU A 10 -29.92 -28.40 21.43
N ASP A 11 -30.73 -28.69 22.45
CA ASP A 11 -32.01 -28.04 22.71
C ASP A 11 -31.91 -26.79 23.61
N ASP A 12 -30.69 -26.36 23.97
CA ASP A 12 -30.47 -25.23 24.87
C ASP A 12 -30.81 -23.88 24.20
N GLU A 13 -31.75 -23.12 24.78
CA GLU A 13 -32.19 -21.83 24.25
C GLU A 13 -31.12 -20.73 24.32
N SER A 14 -30.06 -20.91 25.11
CA SER A 14 -28.94 -19.96 25.19
C SER A 14 -28.06 -19.92 23.93
N ILE A 15 -28.21 -20.90 23.02
CA ILE A 15 -27.44 -20.98 21.79
C ILE A 15 -27.98 -19.96 20.78
N THR A 16 -27.16 -18.96 20.43
CA THR A 16 -27.54 -17.89 19.48
C THR A 16 -27.22 -18.23 18.02
N HIS A 17 -26.06 -18.86 17.77
CA HIS A 17 -25.57 -19.19 16.43
C HIS A 17 -25.28 -20.69 16.31
N HIS A 18 -25.75 -21.31 15.22
CA HIS A 18 -25.50 -22.71 14.89
C HIS A 18 -24.69 -22.79 13.59
N ILE A 19 -23.51 -23.39 13.65
CA ILE A 19 -22.62 -23.52 12.50
C ILE A 19 -22.91 -24.81 11.74
N ILE A 20 -23.29 -24.71 10.47
CA ILE A 20 -23.58 -25.86 9.60
C ILE A 20 -22.70 -25.81 8.35
N ASP A 21 -21.98 -26.90 8.08
CA ASP A 21 -21.12 -27.10 6.90
C ASP A 21 -21.80 -27.88 5.76
N LYS A 22 -23.10 -28.17 5.90
CA LYS A 22 -23.88 -28.91 4.91
C LYS A 22 -24.73 -27.98 4.06
N PRO A 23 -25.00 -28.32 2.78
CA PRO A 23 -25.79 -27.49 1.89
C PRO A 23 -27.26 -27.38 2.30
N SER A 24 -27.78 -28.32 3.10
CA SER A 24 -29.11 -28.27 3.69
C SER A 24 -29.03 -28.37 5.21
N ALA A 25 -29.76 -27.47 5.87
CA ALA A 25 -30.09 -27.60 7.28
C ALA A 25 -31.26 -28.58 7.42
N GLY A 26 -31.17 -29.51 8.38
CA GLY A 26 -32.28 -30.41 8.73
C GLY A 26 -33.30 -29.68 9.61
N HIS A 27 -33.31 -30.00 10.89
CA HIS A 27 -34.12 -29.29 11.86
C HIS A 27 -33.58 -27.88 12.12
N MET A 28 -34.41 -26.87 11.83
CA MET A 28 -34.10 -25.46 12.04
C MET A 28 -34.93 -24.92 13.21
N TYR A 29 -34.25 -24.34 14.20
CA TYR A 29 -34.83 -23.58 15.29
C TYR A 29 -34.91 -22.10 14.88
N LEU A 30 -36.10 -21.50 14.90
CA LEU A 30 -36.28 -20.11 14.48
C LEU A 30 -35.59 -19.10 15.42
N SER A 31 -35.32 -19.50 16.66
CA SER A 31 -34.60 -18.67 17.65
C SER A 31 -33.10 -18.56 17.37
N ARG A 32 -32.56 -19.29 16.39
CA ARG A 32 -31.12 -19.41 16.14
C ARG A 32 -30.75 -19.03 14.73
N GLU A 33 -29.60 -18.40 14.59
CA GLU A 33 -29.04 -18.09 13.28
C GLU A 33 -28.15 -19.23 12.78
N TYR A 34 -28.46 -19.74 11.59
CA TYR A 34 -27.72 -20.81 10.94
C TYR A 34 -26.70 -20.24 9.97
N VAL A 35 -25.43 -20.38 10.31
CA VAL A 35 -24.31 -19.77 9.58
C VAL A 35 -23.31 -20.82 9.09
N GLN A 36 -22.60 -20.50 8.02
CA GLN A 36 -21.50 -21.32 7.51
C GLN A 36 -20.21 -21.10 8.32
N PRO A 37 -19.31 -22.10 8.42
CA PRO A 37 -18.03 -21.97 9.14
C PRO A 37 -17.17 -20.77 8.68
N GLN A 38 -17.31 -20.39 7.40
CA GLN A 38 -16.62 -19.24 6.80
C GLN A 38 -16.83 -17.94 7.61
N TRP A 39 -18.02 -17.75 8.18
CA TRP A 39 -18.35 -16.56 8.96
C TRP A 39 -17.39 -16.35 10.14
N ILE A 40 -16.99 -17.42 10.81
CA ILE A 40 -16.10 -17.36 11.98
C ILE A 40 -14.73 -16.85 11.55
N TYR A 41 -14.17 -17.43 10.48
CA TYR A 41 -12.85 -17.05 9.99
C TYR A 41 -12.83 -15.60 9.52
N ASP A 42 -13.87 -15.17 8.80
CA ASP A 42 -13.97 -13.79 8.33
C ASP A 42 -14.15 -12.82 9.52
N CYS A 43 -14.91 -13.19 10.56
CA CYS A 43 -15.04 -12.39 11.78
C CYS A 43 -13.70 -12.26 12.52
N VAL A 44 -12.93 -13.35 12.62
CA VAL A 44 -11.60 -13.34 13.25
C VAL A 44 -10.62 -12.49 12.44
N ASN A 45 -10.62 -12.63 11.11
CA ASN A 45 -9.78 -11.84 10.21
C ASN A 45 -10.11 -10.34 10.29
N ALA A 46 -11.40 -10.01 10.38
CA ALA A 46 -11.88 -8.63 10.49
C ALA A 46 -11.82 -8.06 11.92
N ARG A 47 -11.65 -8.91 12.94
CA ARG A 47 -11.74 -8.57 14.37
C ARG A 47 -13.04 -7.85 14.76
N ILE A 48 -14.12 -8.09 14.01
CA ILE A 48 -15.46 -7.54 14.24
C ILE A 48 -16.49 -8.64 13.99
N ILE A 49 -17.66 -8.53 14.63
CA ILE A 49 -18.79 -9.42 14.34
C ILE A 49 -19.41 -8.96 13.01
N LEU A 50 -19.31 -9.80 11.99
CA LEU A 50 -19.86 -9.50 10.66
C LEU A 50 -21.36 -9.85 10.61
N PRO A 51 -22.15 -9.14 9.78
CA PRO A 51 -23.55 -9.51 9.53
C PRO A 51 -23.68 -10.94 8.98
N THR A 52 -24.60 -11.71 9.55
CA THR A 52 -24.80 -13.14 9.24
C THR A 52 -25.58 -13.40 7.96
N GLU A 53 -26.30 -12.41 7.42
CA GLU A 53 -27.17 -12.52 6.23
C GLU A 53 -26.48 -13.15 5.00
N LYS A 54 -25.21 -12.81 4.77
CA LYS A 54 -24.42 -13.30 3.61
C LYS A 54 -23.85 -14.70 3.83
N TYR A 55 -23.90 -15.19 5.06
CA TYR A 55 -23.31 -16.45 5.49
C TYR A 55 -24.34 -17.52 5.85
N LEU A 56 -25.62 -17.23 5.62
CA LEU A 56 -26.70 -18.18 5.85
C LEU A 56 -26.47 -19.48 5.07
N VAL A 57 -26.93 -20.59 5.64
CA VAL A 57 -26.85 -21.91 4.99
C VAL A 57 -27.58 -21.88 3.65
N GLY A 58 -26.94 -22.37 2.59
CA GLY A 58 -27.48 -22.39 1.23
C GLY A 58 -27.25 -21.11 0.40
N ARG A 59 -26.72 -20.03 0.99
CA ARG A 59 -26.20 -18.87 0.24
C ARG A 59 -24.75 -19.09 -0.16
N ILE A 60 -24.33 -18.47 -1.26
CA ILE A 60 -22.92 -18.42 -1.65
C ILE A 60 -22.24 -17.38 -0.76
N PRO A 61 -21.28 -17.77 0.10
CA PRO A 61 -20.61 -16.84 0.99
C PRO A 61 -19.75 -15.85 0.20
N PRO A 62 -19.44 -14.68 0.78
CA PRO A 62 -18.52 -13.73 0.16
C PRO A 62 -17.11 -14.34 0.00
N PRO A 63 -16.32 -13.86 -0.98
CA PRO A 63 -14.95 -14.34 -1.18
C PRO A 63 -14.11 -14.00 0.05
N HIS A 64 -13.43 -15.01 0.61
CA HIS A 64 -12.58 -14.85 1.77
C HIS A 64 -11.40 -13.92 1.47
N LEU A 65 -11.03 -13.11 2.45
CA LEU A 65 -9.87 -12.23 2.37
C LEU A 65 -8.76 -12.84 3.22
N SER A 66 -7.60 -13.08 2.62
CA SER A 66 -6.44 -13.59 3.34
C SER A 66 -5.83 -12.50 4.21
N PRO A 67 -5.53 -12.76 5.49
CA PRO A 67 -4.90 -11.78 6.37
C PRO A 67 -3.43 -11.50 6.03
N PHE A 68 -2.82 -12.33 5.18
CA PHE A 68 -1.40 -12.20 4.78
C PHE A 68 -1.22 -11.42 3.47
N VAL A 69 -2.31 -11.09 2.78
CA VAL A 69 -2.27 -10.38 1.51
C VAL A 69 -2.51 -8.90 1.77
N ASP A 70 -1.51 -8.08 1.48
CA ASP A 70 -1.67 -6.64 1.48
C ASP A 70 -2.29 -6.19 0.15
N ASN A 71 -3.61 -6.01 0.18
CA ASN A 71 -4.38 -5.56 -0.99
C ASN A 71 -3.92 -4.18 -1.52
N GLU A 72 -3.26 -3.36 -0.68
CA GLU A 72 -2.73 -2.05 -1.09
C GLU A 72 -1.44 -2.23 -1.91
N ALA A 73 -0.58 -3.18 -1.51
CA ALA A 73 0.61 -3.53 -2.26
C ALA A 73 0.31 -4.27 -3.59
N GLU A 74 -0.82 -4.99 -3.66
CA GLU A 74 -1.20 -5.77 -4.84
C GLU A 74 -1.96 -4.95 -5.90
N GLY A 75 -2.36 -3.71 -5.59
CA GLY A 75 -2.91 -2.74 -6.55
C GLY A 75 -4.38 -2.99 -6.96
N TYR A 76 -5.02 -4.00 -6.37
CA TYR A 76 -6.44 -4.30 -6.52
C TYR A 76 -7.07 -4.67 -5.17
N VAL A 77 -8.04 -3.87 -4.74
CA VAL A 77 -8.82 -4.13 -3.54
C VAL A 77 -10.17 -4.75 -3.98
N PRO A 78 -10.52 -5.96 -3.52
CA PRO A 78 -11.84 -6.54 -3.76
C PRO A 78 -12.95 -5.69 -3.11
N ASP A 79 -14.14 -5.61 -3.72
CA ASP A 79 -15.28 -4.84 -3.18
C ASP A 79 -15.67 -5.27 -1.76
N TYR A 80 -15.47 -6.55 -1.45
CA TYR A 80 -15.73 -7.09 -0.12
C TYR A 80 -14.77 -6.53 0.93
N ALA A 81 -13.50 -6.34 0.59
CA ALA A 81 -12.52 -5.75 1.49
C ALA A 81 -12.86 -4.29 1.83
N GLU A 82 -13.37 -3.52 0.86
CA GLU A 82 -13.89 -2.17 1.14
C GLU A 82 -15.10 -2.20 2.07
N THR A 83 -15.99 -3.18 1.90
CA THR A 83 -17.16 -3.34 2.76
C THR A 83 -16.74 -3.68 4.20
N ILE A 84 -15.77 -4.58 4.39
CA ILE A 84 -15.23 -4.88 5.71
C ILE A 84 -14.55 -3.65 6.31
N LYS A 85 -13.73 -2.91 5.56
CA LYS A 85 -13.10 -1.66 6.05
C LYS A 85 -14.15 -0.65 6.53
N ARG A 86 -15.27 -0.51 5.81
CA ARG A 86 -16.40 0.35 6.22
C ARG A 86 -17.08 -0.16 7.49
N LEU A 87 -17.34 -1.47 7.58
CA LEU A 87 -17.92 -2.09 8.76
C LEU A 87 -17.00 -1.99 9.97
N GLN A 88 -15.69 -2.12 9.79
CA GLN A 88 -14.69 -1.90 10.83
C GLN A 88 -14.68 -0.44 11.29
N ALA A 89 -14.75 0.51 10.35
CA ALA A 89 -14.84 1.93 10.68
C ALA A 89 -16.15 2.25 11.44
N ALA A 90 -17.28 1.65 11.04
CA ALA A 90 -18.56 1.79 11.72
C ALA A 90 -18.52 1.15 13.12
N ALA A 91 -18.04 -0.09 13.24
CA ALA A 91 -17.90 -0.78 14.53
C ALA A 91 -16.92 -0.08 15.47
N ARG A 92 -15.85 0.52 14.94
CA ARG A 92 -14.92 1.34 15.71
C ARG A 92 -15.56 2.68 16.15
N ASN A 93 -16.55 3.18 15.41
CA ASN A 93 -17.32 4.36 15.80
C ASN A 93 -18.46 4.03 16.78
N ASP A 94 -19.09 2.86 16.66
CA ASP A 94 -20.16 2.38 17.56
C ASP A 94 -19.61 1.81 18.87
N VAL A 95 -18.39 1.26 18.85
CA VAL A 95 -17.57 1.13 20.06
C VAL A 95 -17.01 2.51 20.35
N LEU A 96 -17.90 3.39 20.83
CA LEU A 96 -17.45 4.49 21.65
C LEU A 96 -16.53 3.89 22.71
N PRO A 97 -15.34 4.48 22.92
CA PRO A 97 -14.55 4.12 24.07
C PRO A 97 -15.47 4.27 25.29
N LEU A 98 -15.32 3.40 26.29
CA LEU A 98 -15.70 3.82 27.64
C LEU A 98 -15.25 5.28 27.80
N PRO A 99 -16.06 6.19 28.36
CA PRO A 99 -15.59 7.54 28.66
C PRO A 99 -14.35 7.41 29.55
N GLY A 100 -13.15 7.43 28.95
CA GLY A 100 -11.92 7.02 29.62
C GLY A 100 -10.89 6.19 28.81
N VAL A 101 -11.22 5.45 27.75
CA VAL A 101 -10.24 4.56 27.08
C VAL A 101 -10.00 4.94 25.63
N GLY A 102 -9.26 6.03 25.46
CA GLY A 102 -8.67 6.46 24.20
C GLY A 102 -7.38 7.22 24.46
N LYS A 103 -6.51 6.68 25.33
CA LYS A 103 -5.26 7.31 25.80
C LYS A 103 -4.21 6.33 26.37
N GLU A 104 -4.13 5.08 25.92
CA GLU A 104 -3.14 4.14 26.50
C GLU A 104 -1.67 4.45 26.16
N ASP A 105 -1.37 5.50 25.36
CA ASP A 105 -0.01 6.09 25.24
C ASP A 105 0.10 7.52 25.81
N LEU A 106 -0.94 8.04 26.45
CA LEU A 106 -1.04 9.44 26.92
C LEU A 106 -1.01 9.61 28.44
N GLU A 107 -0.87 8.55 29.23
CA GLU A 107 -0.96 8.62 30.69
C GLU A 107 0.34 8.93 31.43
N ASP A 108 1.45 9.08 30.72
CA ASP A 108 2.66 9.67 31.31
C ASP A 108 2.84 11.11 30.77
N PRO A 109 2.73 12.17 31.59
CA PRO A 109 3.06 13.54 31.16
C PRO A 109 4.48 13.64 30.59
N GLN A 110 5.36 12.69 30.93
CA GLN A 110 6.70 12.57 30.38
C GLN A 110 6.70 12.00 28.94
N ASN A 111 5.79 11.10 28.59
CA ASN A 111 5.68 10.50 27.26
C ASN A 111 5.04 11.47 26.23
N LEU A 112 4.12 12.33 26.67
CA LEU A 112 3.57 13.40 25.82
C LEU A 112 4.61 14.44 25.42
N LEU A 113 5.45 14.83 26.40
CA LEU A 113 6.60 15.70 26.17
C LEU A 113 7.63 15.02 25.28
N TYR A 114 7.87 13.72 25.46
CA TYR A 114 8.77 12.93 24.62
C TYR A 114 8.30 12.89 23.16
N ALA A 115 7.03 12.57 22.89
CA ALA A 115 6.47 12.56 21.54
C ALA A 115 6.53 13.93 20.85
N GLY A 116 6.24 15.01 21.57
CA GLY A 116 6.36 16.38 21.05
C GLY A 116 7.81 16.82 20.81
N VAL A 117 8.75 16.40 21.65
CA VAL A 117 10.18 16.71 21.50
C VAL A 117 10.79 15.92 20.34
N MET A 118 10.45 14.64 20.19
CA MET A 118 10.95 13.76 19.11
C MET A 118 10.53 14.27 17.73
N SER A 119 9.26 14.66 17.56
CA SER A 119 8.77 15.26 16.31
C SER A 119 9.53 16.54 15.95
N ARG A 120 9.79 17.41 16.94
CA ARG A 120 10.54 18.66 16.71
C ARG A 120 12.01 18.42 16.38
N THR A 121 12.64 17.38 16.95
CA THR A 121 14.03 17.03 16.66
C THR A 121 14.18 16.40 15.28
N GLU A 122 13.24 15.55 14.87
CA GLU A 122 13.23 14.93 13.53
C GLU A 122 13.01 15.98 12.44
N GLU A 123 12.09 16.93 12.64
CA GLU A 123 11.90 18.06 11.71
C GLU A 123 13.13 18.97 11.64
N ALA A 124 13.78 19.23 12.77
CA ALA A 124 15.01 20.04 12.81
C ALA A 124 16.20 19.31 12.15
N GLU A 125 16.30 18.00 12.31
CA GLU A 125 17.31 17.18 11.65
C GLU A 125 17.07 17.10 10.14
N ALA A 126 15.82 16.89 9.70
CA ALA A 126 15.43 16.93 8.30
C ALA A 126 15.70 18.30 7.65
N ALA A 127 15.48 19.39 8.38
CA ALA A 127 15.83 20.73 7.91
C ALA A 127 17.36 20.92 7.80
N ARG A 128 18.15 20.34 8.72
CA ARG A 128 19.62 20.38 8.67
C ARG A 128 20.18 19.55 7.52
N THR A 129 19.67 18.34 7.30
CA THR A 129 20.09 17.48 6.18
C THR A 129 19.74 18.12 4.84
N LYS A 130 18.53 18.69 4.71
CA LYS A 130 18.12 19.45 3.51
C LYS A 130 19.03 20.65 3.24
N LYS A 131 19.41 21.41 4.26
CA LYS A 131 20.38 22.52 4.12
C LYS A 131 21.76 22.04 3.69
N LYS A 132 22.24 20.93 4.26
CA LYS A 132 23.54 20.34 3.91
C LYS A 132 23.55 19.84 2.46
N MET A 133 22.47 19.19 2.01
CA MET A 133 22.28 18.76 0.62
C MET A 133 22.33 19.95 -0.33
N ALA A 134 21.59 21.03 -0.02
CA ALA A 134 21.57 22.24 -0.86
C ALA A 134 22.94 22.95 -0.91
N GLN A 135 23.77 22.85 0.13
CA GLN A 135 25.14 23.38 0.12
C GLN A 135 26.07 22.54 -0.75
N LEU A 136 25.98 21.21 -0.65
CA LEU A 136 26.72 20.27 -1.50
C LEU A 136 26.35 20.47 -2.98
N GLU A 137 25.08 20.65 -3.30
CA GLU A 137 24.62 20.95 -4.66
C GLU A 137 25.24 22.25 -5.20
N LYS A 138 25.30 23.31 -4.39
CA LYS A 138 25.94 24.57 -4.78
C LYS A 138 27.45 24.42 -5.01
N GLN A 139 28.14 23.72 -4.10
CA GLN A 139 29.58 23.45 -4.25
C GLN A 139 29.85 22.70 -5.54
N TYR A 140 29.05 21.67 -5.83
CA TYR A 140 29.16 20.93 -7.08
C TYR A 140 28.95 21.80 -8.32
N HIS A 141 27.94 22.70 -8.31
CA HIS A 141 27.73 23.63 -9.41
C HIS A 141 28.88 24.63 -9.59
N ASP A 142 29.49 25.08 -8.51
CA ASP A 142 30.62 26.01 -8.55
C ASP A 142 31.92 25.33 -9.02
N GLU A 143 32.15 24.08 -8.62
CA GLU A 143 33.25 23.25 -9.13
C GLU A 143 33.08 22.97 -10.64
N LEU A 144 31.87 22.59 -11.06
CA LEU A 144 31.57 22.36 -12.48
C LEU A 144 31.78 23.63 -13.33
N LYS A 145 31.37 24.79 -12.83
CA LYS A 145 31.65 26.07 -13.49
C LYS A 145 33.14 26.34 -13.60
N LYS A 146 33.91 26.06 -12.54
CA LYS A 146 35.37 26.24 -12.54
C LYS A 146 36.07 25.28 -13.48
N GLU A 147 35.61 24.04 -13.61
CA GLU A 147 36.15 23.08 -14.60
C GLU A 147 35.88 23.55 -16.02
N VAL A 148 34.66 24.00 -16.32
CA VAL A 148 34.30 24.54 -17.64
C VAL A 148 35.11 25.79 -17.97
N THR A 149 35.34 26.69 -17.01
CA THR A 149 36.17 27.89 -17.23
C THR A 149 37.68 27.62 -17.16
N GLY A 150 38.10 26.60 -16.42
CA GLY A 150 39.50 26.23 -16.17
C GLY A 150 40.09 25.32 -17.24
N SER A 151 39.25 24.70 -18.07
CA SER A 151 39.68 24.01 -19.29
C SER A 151 39.90 24.94 -20.49
N ALA A 152 39.91 26.26 -20.27
CA ALA A 152 40.32 27.23 -21.27
C ALA A 152 41.39 28.18 -20.74
N VAL A 153 42.57 27.65 -20.40
CA VAL A 153 43.87 28.29 -20.66
C VAL A 153 45.02 27.33 -20.33
N ASP A 154 45.56 26.67 -21.36
CA ASP A 154 47.01 26.59 -21.64
C ASP A 154 47.22 25.76 -22.91
N ASP A 155 46.99 26.36 -24.08
CA ASP A 155 47.98 26.31 -25.17
C ASP A 155 47.76 27.43 -26.20
N VAL A 156 48.87 28.10 -26.54
CA VAL A 156 49.21 28.99 -27.66
C VAL A 156 48.52 30.37 -27.85
N ALA A 157 49.40 31.36 -27.92
CA ALA A 157 49.20 32.73 -28.34
C ALA A 157 48.61 32.92 -29.77
N ALA A 158 47.76 33.95 -29.88
CA ALA A 158 47.61 34.86 -31.02
C ALA A 158 47.41 34.28 -32.45
N ALA A 159 46.15 34.26 -32.91
CA ALA A 159 45.72 34.84 -34.20
C ALA A 159 44.17 34.93 -34.23
N PRO A 160 43.56 36.00 -34.77
CA PRO A 160 42.12 36.06 -34.99
C PRO A 160 41.82 35.38 -36.34
N VAL A 161 41.11 34.26 -36.30
CA VAL A 161 40.53 33.67 -37.52
C VAL A 161 39.04 33.52 -37.29
N VAL A 162 38.31 34.29 -38.09
CA VAL A 162 36.88 34.23 -38.29
C VAL A 162 36.57 32.87 -38.91
N GLU A 163 35.70 32.06 -38.28
CA GLU A 163 34.84 31.15 -39.02
C GLU A 163 33.50 31.02 -38.29
N GLU A 164 32.48 31.56 -38.94
CA GLU A 164 31.08 31.18 -38.76
C GLU A 164 30.95 29.69 -39.11
N GLY A 165 30.71 28.87 -38.09
CA GLY A 165 30.32 27.48 -38.25
C GLY A 165 28.94 27.28 -37.64
N GLU A 166 27.90 27.32 -38.48
CA GLU A 166 26.56 26.88 -38.16
C GLU A 166 26.58 25.38 -37.83
N GLY A 167 26.85 25.04 -36.57
CA GLY A 167 26.51 23.75 -36.01
C GLY A 167 25.14 23.86 -35.36
N GLU A 168 24.10 23.32 -36.00
CA GLU A 168 22.84 23.01 -35.33
C GLU A 168 23.12 22.00 -34.22
N GLU A 169 23.51 22.48 -33.05
CA GLU A 169 23.46 21.70 -31.82
C GLU A 169 21.99 21.63 -31.44
N SER A 170 21.31 20.59 -31.95
CA SER A 170 19.91 20.33 -31.66
C SER A 170 19.73 20.30 -30.15
N VAL A 171 19.12 21.35 -29.60
CA VAL A 171 18.78 21.44 -28.19
C VAL A 171 18.04 20.15 -27.84
N PRO A 172 18.57 19.31 -26.93
CA PRO A 172 17.96 18.03 -26.67
C PRO A 172 16.54 18.28 -26.17
N ASP A 173 15.58 17.59 -26.80
CA ASP A 173 14.16 17.70 -26.48
C ASP A 173 13.98 17.52 -24.97
N ALA A 174 13.24 18.40 -24.30
CA ALA A 174 13.07 18.35 -22.85
C ALA A 174 12.53 16.98 -22.38
N ALA A 175 11.78 16.28 -23.26
CA ALA A 175 11.35 14.91 -23.05
C ALA A 175 12.50 13.88 -23.10
N GLN A 176 13.47 14.04 -24.02
CA GLN A 176 14.66 13.18 -24.10
C GLN A 176 15.57 13.38 -22.88
N ILE A 177 15.79 14.62 -22.45
CA ILE A 177 16.56 14.91 -21.22
C ILE A 177 15.88 14.27 -19.99
N ALA A 178 14.54 14.33 -19.90
CA ALA A 178 13.79 13.71 -18.82
C ALA A 178 13.88 12.17 -18.83
N GLN A 179 13.90 11.57 -20.02
CA GLN A 179 14.06 10.11 -20.18
C GLN A 179 15.48 9.67 -19.85
N ASP A 180 16.49 10.38 -20.36
CA ASP A 180 17.89 10.10 -20.13
C ASP A 180 18.27 10.28 -18.65
N THR A 181 17.71 11.29 -17.96
CA THR A 181 17.90 11.46 -16.51
C THR A 181 17.23 10.36 -15.69
N ALA A 182 16.12 9.78 -16.16
CA ALA A 182 15.46 8.65 -15.50
C ALA A 182 16.18 7.32 -15.75
N ASP A 183 16.83 7.15 -16.90
CA ASP A 183 17.59 5.95 -17.27
C ASP A 183 19.09 6.02 -16.89
N MET A 184 19.60 7.20 -16.54
CA MET A 184 20.96 7.43 -16.05
C MET A 184 21.33 6.59 -14.82
N PRO A 185 20.48 6.49 -13.78
CA PRO A 185 20.75 5.65 -12.61
C PRO A 185 20.89 4.16 -12.97
N THR A 186 20.09 3.66 -13.92
CA THR A 186 20.12 2.28 -14.42
C THR A 186 21.31 2.01 -15.35
N LEU A 187 21.75 3.01 -16.11
CA LEU A 187 22.97 2.99 -16.92
C LEU A 187 24.23 2.90 -16.06
N MET A 188 24.24 3.56 -14.91
CA MET A 188 25.36 3.54 -13.95
C MET A 188 25.41 2.29 -13.07
N MET A 189 24.44 1.36 -13.19
CA MET A 189 24.48 0.08 -12.47
C MET A 189 25.37 -0.95 -13.17
N SER A 190 26.05 -1.78 -12.36
CA SER A 190 26.74 -2.98 -12.85
C SER A 190 25.80 -3.87 -13.67
N ARG A 191 26.31 -4.51 -14.73
CA ARG A 191 25.56 -5.38 -15.66
C ARG A 191 24.65 -6.39 -14.95
N ASN A 192 25.10 -6.97 -13.84
CA ASN A 192 24.31 -7.95 -13.08
C ASN A 192 23.13 -7.29 -12.34
N LYS A 193 23.35 -6.09 -11.78
CA LYS A 193 22.31 -5.31 -11.08
C LYS A 193 21.26 -4.79 -12.06
N ARG A 194 21.69 -4.36 -13.24
CA ARG A 194 20.79 -3.94 -14.32
C ARG A 194 19.86 -5.05 -14.77
N LYS A 195 20.39 -6.26 -15.04
CA LYS A 195 19.58 -7.44 -15.39
C LYS A 195 18.56 -7.77 -14.31
N LEU A 196 18.95 -7.68 -13.03
CA LEU A 196 18.04 -7.92 -11.90
C LEU A 196 16.93 -6.85 -11.85
N TYR A 197 17.30 -5.58 -12.02
CA TYR A 197 16.35 -4.46 -12.04
C TYR A 197 15.34 -4.60 -13.19
N ASP A 198 15.82 -4.92 -14.40
CA ASP A 198 14.95 -5.14 -15.56
C ASP A 198 14.00 -6.32 -15.33
N ALA A 199 14.49 -7.41 -14.72
CA ALA A 199 13.66 -8.55 -14.32
C ALA A 199 12.58 -8.16 -13.31
N MET A 200 12.92 -7.36 -12.29
CA MET A 200 11.96 -6.84 -11.31
C MET A 200 10.92 -5.92 -11.97
N LYS A 201 11.36 -5.00 -12.85
CA LYS A 201 10.49 -4.08 -13.61
C LYS A 201 9.52 -4.84 -14.50
N MET A 202 9.98 -5.87 -15.20
CA MET A 202 9.12 -6.78 -15.98
C MET A 202 8.12 -7.53 -15.10
N GLY A 203 8.55 -8.00 -13.92
CA GLY A 203 7.66 -8.64 -12.94
C GLY A 203 6.54 -7.71 -12.46
N GLN A 204 6.88 -6.46 -12.12
CA GLN A 204 5.90 -5.43 -11.74
C GLN A 204 4.97 -5.09 -12.91
N LYS A 205 5.49 -4.94 -14.13
CA LYS A 205 4.66 -4.67 -15.33
C LYS A 205 3.62 -5.76 -15.55
N LYS A 206 4.00 -7.04 -15.49
CA LYS A 206 3.07 -8.17 -15.63
C LYS A 206 1.98 -8.21 -14.54
N LYS A 207 2.35 -7.84 -13.29
CA LYS A 207 1.37 -7.70 -12.20
C LYS A 207 0.38 -6.58 -12.48
N ASN A 208 0.86 -5.41 -12.90
CA ASN A 208 0.03 -4.26 -13.23
C ASN A 208 -0.93 -4.57 -14.40
N GLU A 209 -0.43 -5.19 -15.47
CA GLU A 209 -1.27 -5.64 -16.61
C GLU A 209 -2.37 -6.62 -16.17
N SER A 210 -2.05 -7.54 -15.25
CA SER A 210 -3.03 -8.49 -14.71
C SER A 210 -4.12 -7.78 -13.91
N VAL A 211 -3.74 -6.79 -13.09
CA VAL A 211 -4.65 -5.95 -12.31
C VAL A 211 -5.53 -5.09 -13.23
N GLU A 212 -4.96 -4.48 -14.27
CA GLU A 212 -5.71 -3.70 -15.26
C GLU A 212 -6.75 -4.56 -15.98
N ARG A 213 -6.39 -5.78 -16.37
CA ARG A 213 -7.32 -6.73 -16.98
C ARG A 213 -8.49 -7.08 -16.05
N ILE A 214 -8.24 -7.25 -14.75
CA ILE A 214 -9.30 -7.49 -13.76
C ILE A 214 -10.19 -6.25 -13.62
N LYS A 215 -9.62 -5.05 -13.56
CA LYS A 215 -10.36 -3.78 -13.50
C LYS A 215 -11.24 -3.58 -14.73
N GLN A 216 -10.75 -3.89 -15.93
CA GLN A 216 -11.52 -3.84 -17.17
C GLN A 216 -12.69 -4.83 -17.14
N ARG A 217 -12.45 -6.10 -16.74
CA ARG A 217 -13.52 -7.10 -16.60
C ARG A 217 -14.59 -6.65 -15.61
N LYS A 218 -14.19 -6.07 -14.48
CA LYS A 218 -15.12 -5.50 -13.48
C LYS A 218 -15.96 -4.36 -14.06
N LYS A 219 -15.37 -3.45 -14.85
CA LYS A 219 -16.10 -2.37 -15.52
C LYS A 219 -17.14 -2.91 -16.49
N ASN A 220 -16.79 -3.93 -17.28
CA ASN A 220 -17.73 -4.55 -18.22
C ASN A 220 -18.89 -5.24 -17.48
N LEU A 221 -18.60 -6.03 -16.43
CA LEU A 221 -19.63 -6.67 -15.60
C LEU A 221 -20.59 -5.66 -14.94
N LYS A 222 -20.11 -4.46 -14.58
CA LYS A 222 -20.95 -3.38 -14.04
C LYS A 222 -21.77 -2.66 -15.10
N ALA A 223 -21.33 -2.66 -16.35
CA ALA A 223 -22.07 -2.07 -17.46
C ALA A 223 -23.17 -3.01 -17.99
N ASP A 224 -22.99 -4.31 -17.80
CA ASP A 224 -23.96 -5.35 -18.17
C ASP A 224 -25.06 -5.57 -17.10
N GLN A 225 -24.99 -4.87 -15.97
CA GLN A 225 -25.98 -4.88 -14.87
C GLN A 225 -26.87 -3.64 -14.92
#